data_AF-A0A6J4YBK4-F1
#
_entry.id   AF-A0A6J4YBK4-F1
#
_cell.length_a   1.000
_cell.length_b   1.000
_cell.length_c   1.000
_cell.angle_alpha   90.00
_cell.angle_beta   90.00
_cell.angle_gamma   90.00
#
_symmetry.space_group_name_H-M   'P 1'
#
loop_
_entity.id
_entity.type
_entity.pdbx_description
1 polymer ?
#
loop_
_entity_poly.entity_id
_entity_poly.type
_entity_poly.pdbx_seq_one_letter_code
_entity_poly.pdbx_strand_id
1 'polypeptide(L)' 'MMTQNDLKEIDEKIQVMKRTAKELNRLGDQFPALARNSVRILASVKMLEINVSDLVELTSPESQAGEAGNED' A
#
# COMPACT_ATOMS: atom_id res chain seq x y z
N MET A 1 5.26 2.53 20.65
CA MET A 1 4.22 2.83 19.65
C MET A 1 4.91 3.09 18.32
N MET A 2 4.31 2.67 17.21
CA MET A 2 4.79 3.08 15.88
C MET A 2 4.53 4.58 15.69
N THR A 3 5.48 5.26 15.07
CA THR A 3 5.39 6.67 14.70
C THR A 3 4.82 6.84 13.29
N GLN A 4 4.42 8.06 12.95
CA GLN A 4 4.01 8.40 11.57
C GLN A 4 5.10 8.15 10.54
N ASN A 5 6.36 8.33 10.91
CA ASN A 5 7.48 8.06 10.01
C ASN A 5 7.66 6.55 9.81
N ASP A 6 7.45 5.73 10.86
CA ASP A 6 7.50 4.27 10.74
C ASP A 6 6.39 3.76 9.79
N LEU A 7 5.17 4.30 9.90
CA LEU A 7 4.06 3.93 9.02
C LEU A 7 4.33 4.30 7.56
N LYS A 8 4.90 5.48 7.30
CA LYS A 8 5.33 5.90 5.96
C LYS A 8 6.40 4.98 5.40
N GLU A 9 7.41 4.63 6.19
CA GLU A 9 8.47 3.72 5.73
C GLU A 9 7.91 2.33 5.38
N ILE A 10 6.95 1.83 6.17
CA ILE A 10 6.29 0.55 5.88
C ILE A 10 5.46 0.65 4.60
N ASP A 11 4.68 1.71 4.41
CA ASP A 11 3.90 1.93 3.19
C ASP A 11 4.81 1.97 1.94
N GLU A 12 5.92 2.71 1.99
CA GLU A 12 6.88 2.77 0.89
C GLU A 12 7.39 1.38 0.50
N LYS A 13 7.71 0.53 1.49
CA LYS A 13 8.15 -0.86 1.23
C LYS A 13 7.02 -1.71 0.63
N ILE A 14 5.78 -1.56 1.09
CA ILE A 14 4.60 -2.23 0.51
C ILE A 14 4.43 -1.81 -0.96
N GLN A 15 4.57 -0.52 -1.27
CA GLN A 15 4.48 -0.01 -2.64
C GLN A 15 5.62 -0.53 -3.54
N VAL A 16 6.84 -0.68 -3.01
CA VAL A 16 7.94 -1.35 -3.74
C VAL A 16 7.57 -2.80 -4.05
N MET A 17 7.11 -3.57 -3.05
CA MET A 17 6.70 -4.97 -3.25
C MET A 17 5.62 -5.10 -4.33
N LYS A 18 4.63 -4.20 -4.32
CA LYS A 18 3.56 -4.15 -5.33
C LYS A 18 4.12 -3.96 -6.75
N ARG A 19 5.01 -2.98 -6.93
CA ARG A 19 5.62 -2.69 -8.25
C ARG A 19 6.42 -3.88 -8.75
N THR A 20 7.26 -4.46 -7.90
CA THR A 20 8.07 -5.65 -8.24
C THR A 20 7.20 -6.85 -8.59
N ALA A 21 6.14 -7.12 -7.83
CA ALA A 21 5.24 -8.24 -8.11
C ALA A 21 4.45 -8.04 -9.43
N LYS A 22 4.04 -6.80 -9.75
CA LYS A 22 3.44 -6.47 -11.06
C LYS A 22 4.42 -6.70 -12.21
N GLU A 23 5.67 -6.30 -12.04
CA GLU A 23 6.72 -6.49 -13.04
C GLU A 23 6.98 -7.99 -13.28
N LEU A 24 7.16 -8.78 -12.22
CA LEU A 24 7.31 -10.24 -12.33
C LEU A 24 6.09 -10.91 -12.98
N ASN A 25 4.88 -10.42 -12.72
CA ASN A 25 3.69 -10.94 -13.38
C ASN A 25 3.70 -10.69 -14.90
N ARG A 26 4.08 -9.47 -15.33
CA ARG A 26 4.22 -9.10 -16.75
C ARG A 26 5.31 -9.90 -17.46
N LEU A 27 6.43 -10.14 -16.79
CA LEU A 27 7.52 -10.96 -17.33
C LEU A 27 7.19 -12.47 -17.32
N GLY A 28 6.09 -12.86 -16.67
CA GLY A 28 5.68 -14.24 -16.47
C GLY A 28 4.94 -14.89 -17.64
N ASP A 29 4.74 -14.21 -18.76
CA ASP A 29 3.96 -14.70 -19.91
C ASP A 29 4.43 -16.08 -20.43
N GLN A 30 5.75 -16.31 -20.42
CA GLN A 30 6.34 -17.58 -20.83
C GLN A 30 6.66 -18.52 -19.65
N PHE A 31 6.38 -18.09 -18.41
CA PHE A 31 6.64 -18.87 -17.21
C PHE A 31 5.41 -18.91 -16.29
N PRO A 32 4.45 -19.82 -16.54
CA PRO A 32 3.16 -19.86 -15.83
C PRO A 32 3.27 -20.00 -14.31
N ALA A 33 4.35 -20.60 -13.80
CA ALA A 33 4.60 -20.67 -12.36
C ALA A 33 4.95 -19.29 -11.78
N LEU A 34 5.73 -18.48 -12.49
CA LEU A 34 6.06 -17.11 -12.10
C LEU A 34 4.79 -16.24 -12.12
N ALA A 35 4.02 -16.26 -13.21
CA ALA A 35 2.77 -15.49 -13.30
C ALA A 35 1.81 -15.81 -12.14
N ARG A 36 1.58 -17.09 -11.85
CA ARG A 36 0.71 -17.53 -10.74
C ARG A 36 1.25 -17.14 -9.36
N ASN A 37 2.56 -17.24 -9.14
CA ASN A 37 3.18 -16.79 -7.89
C ASN A 37 3.01 -15.28 -7.70
N SER A 38 3.26 -14.49 -8.75
CA SER A 38 3.13 -13.04 -8.71
C SER A 38 1.69 -12.59 -8.40
N VAL A 39 0.67 -13.29 -8.92
CA VAL A 39 -0.74 -13.02 -8.55
C VAL A 39 -0.99 -13.25 -7.06
N ARG A 40 -0.49 -14.36 -6.49
CA ARG A 40 -0.64 -14.62 -5.05
C ARG A 40 0.07 -13.57 -4.19
N ILE A 41 1.28 -13.16 -4.58
CA ILE A 41 2.01 -12.09 -3.89
C ILE A 41 1.22 -10.78 -3.95
N LEU A 42 0.66 -10.43 -5.11
CA LEU A 42 -0.17 -9.22 -5.26
C LEU A 42 -1.40 -9.25 -4.35
N ALA A 43 -2.03 -10.41 -4.15
CA ALA A 43 -3.13 -10.54 -3.20
C ALA A 43 -2.69 -10.27 -1.75
N SER A 44 -1.56 -10.85 -1.32
CA SER A 44 -1.00 -10.57 0.01
C SER A 44 -0.59 -9.11 0.18
N VAL A 45 0.02 -8.50 -0.84
CA VAL A 45 0.38 -7.07 -0.84
C VAL A 45 -0.87 -6.20 -0.71
N LYS A 46 -1.97 -6.53 -1.41
CA LYS A 46 -3.22 -5.78 -1.29
C LYS A 46 -3.78 -5.81 0.14
N MET A 47 -3.64 -6.93 0.86
CA MET A 47 -4.01 -7.00 2.27
C MET A 47 -3.13 -6.11 3.16
N LEU A 48 -1.83 -6.04 2.87
CA LEU A 48 -0.93 -5.13 3.59
C LEU A 48 -1.28 -3.66 3.33
N GLU A 49 -1.65 -3.31 2.08
CA GLU A 49 -2.11 -1.96 1.74
C GLU A 49 -3.36 -1.57 2.55
N ILE A 50 -4.37 -2.44 2.61
CA ILE A 50 -5.59 -2.17 3.40
C ILE A 50 -5.25 -1.98 4.90
N ASN A 51 -4.28 -2.73 5.42
CA ASN A 51 -3.94 -2.67 6.84
C ASN A 51 -3.04 -1.48 7.23
N VAL A 52 -2.28 -0.90 6.29
CA VAL A 52 -1.24 0.10 6.58
C VAL A 52 -1.44 1.38 5.79
N SER A 53 -1.58 1.31 4.47
CA SER A 53 -1.70 2.49 3.60
C SER A 53 -2.95 3.31 3.96
N ASP A 54 -4.06 2.64 4.29
CA ASP A 54 -5.29 3.29 4.73
C ASP A 54 -5.10 4.05 6.07
N LEU A 55 -4.22 3.56 6.95
CA LEU A 55 -3.89 4.22 8.22
C LEU A 55 -3.01 5.47 8.01
N VAL A 56 -2.14 5.46 7.01
CA VAL A 56 -1.30 6.64 6.66
C VAL A 56 -2.18 7.80 6.20
N GLU A 57 -3.23 7.53 5.41
CA GLU A 57 -4.17 8.54 4.93
C GLU A 57 -5.01 9.15 6.06
N LEU A 58 -5.50 8.33 7.00
CA LEU A 58 -6.30 8.76 8.15
C LEU A 58 -5.53 9.58 9.20
N THR A 59 -4.22 9.39 9.26
CA THR A 59 -3.36 10.03 10.28
C THR A 59 -2.54 11.18 9.70
N SER A 60 -2.76 11.53 8.43
CA SER A 60 -2.13 12.67 7.79
C SER A 60 -2.70 13.98 8.36
N PRO A 61 -1.87 15.01 8.62
CA PRO A 61 -2.35 16.26 9.20
C PRO A 61 -3.40 17.00 8.36
N GLU A 62 -3.50 16.67 7.06
CA GLU A 62 -4.47 17.22 6.12
C GLU A 62 -5.90 16.70 6.33
N SER A 63 -6.07 15.48 6.87
CA SER A 63 -7.39 14.87 7.09
C SER A 63 -8.11 15.37 8.36
N GLN A 64 -7.47 16.20 9.19
CA GLN A 64 -8.08 16.83 10.38
C GLN A 64 -8.51 18.28 10.18
N ALA A 65 -8.27 18.88 9.00
CA ALA A 65 -8.57 20.29 8.74
C ALA A 65 -10.01 20.57 8.25
N GLY A 66 -10.86 19.55 8.15
CA GLY A 66 -12.18 19.64 7.50
C GLY A 66 -13.39 20.00 8.37
N GLU A 67 -13.25 20.10 9.71
CA GLU A 67 -14.43 20.26 10.60
C GLU A 67 -14.58 21.63 11.27
N ALA A 68 -13.61 22.55 11.11
CA ALA A 68 -13.66 23.88 11.72
C ALA A 68 -14.01 24.96 10.68
N GLY A 69 -15.29 25.10 10.33
CA GLY A 69 -15.71 26.25 9.54
C GLY A 69 -17.08 26.14 8.88
N ASN A 70 -18.15 26.17 9.68
CA ASN A 70 -19.39 26.83 9.26
C ASN A 70 -20.34 27.03 10.45
N GLU A 71 -20.10 28.07 11.24
CA GLU A 71 -21.13 28.69 12.07
C GLU A 71 -20.94 30.21 11.94
N ASP A 72 -21.61 30.81 10.95
CA ASP A 72 -21.97 32.23 10.88
C ASP A 72 -23.49 32.33 10.67
#